data_AF-A0A7J2JSR2-F1
#
_entry.id   AF-A0A7J2JSR2-F1
#
_cell.length_a   1.000
_cell.length_b   1.000
_cell.length_c   1.000
_cell.angle_alpha   90.00
_cell.angle_beta   90.00
_cell.angle_gamma   90.00
#
_symmetry.space_group_name_H-M   'P 1'
#
loop_
_entity.id
_entity.type
_entity.pdbx_description
1 polymer ?
#
loop_
_entity_poly.entity_id
_entity_poly.type
_entity_poly.pdbx_seq_one_letter_code
_entity_poly.pdbx_strand_id
1 'polypeptide(L)'
;MDIRLTMLGLAMVALAVALAPVGPQRQVPGATPGATEAPPTPVEAQADKIRERDPIEVTVRQAALIENPLNESVTGYVYMSIPVNGSHQESYLADAPPGTTVQVDDEGNPYLVIEMELGPGERTWVNVTVKVRLRPYVVSWVASRRQWPPLNVTTLYTGRTTFWDTYNETLRRLAYDIAGSDDDPYLIVKSLAHWVSGHLDYNVRFDRLGSDSAVRQGRTGLYVYGDCTEVADVFVTLARILGVPSRTAYGVMRLRPSATYWANLTSHDYREWTGHVWPQVYIEPLGWVDVEMLEG
;
A
#
# COMPACT_ATOMS: atom_id res chain seq x y z
N MET A 1 -8.82 -1.35 -9.35
CA MET A 1 -10.05 -1.41 -8.52
C MET A 1 -11.07 -0.52 -9.18
N ASP A 2 -11.87 -1.10 -10.08
CA ASP A 2 -12.98 -0.43 -10.73
C ASP A 2 -14.10 -0.37 -9.67
N ILE A 3 -14.16 0.70 -8.87
CA ILE A 3 -15.27 0.92 -7.95
C ILE A 3 -16.47 1.28 -8.80
N ARG A 4 -17.10 0.26 -9.39
CA ARG A 4 -18.41 0.41 -10.01
C ARG A 4 -19.45 0.48 -8.91
N LEU A 5 -19.57 1.67 -8.32
CA LEU A 5 -20.77 2.08 -7.61
C LEU A 5 -21.85 2.41 -8.66
N THR A 6 -22.33 1.38 -9.37
CA THR A 6 -23.62 1.47 -10.05
C THR A 6 -24.69 1.13 -9.02
N MET A 7 -25.03 2.11 -8.18
CA MET A 7 -26.33 2.14 -7.53
C MET A 7 -27.20 3.07 -8.36
N LEU A 8 -28.12 2.50 -9.14
CA LEU A 8 -29.32 3.21 -9.57
C LEU A 8 -30.11 3.58 -8.31
N GLY A 9 -29.76 4.70 -7.68
CA GLY A 9 -30.56 5.29 -6.61
C GLY A 9 -29.87 5.64 -5.30
N LEU A 10 -28.56 5.43 -5.09
CA LEU A 10 -27.89 5.82 -3.84
C LEU A 10 -26.59 6.58 -4.12
N ALA A 11 -26.53 7.83 -3.66
CA ALA A 11 -25.37 8.71 -3.82
C ALA A 11 -24.62 8.85 -2.49
N MET A 12 -23.30 8.61 -2.49
CA MET A 12 -22.43 8.93 -1.36
C MET A 12 -22.04 10.41 -1.37
N VAL A 13 -22.20 11.10 -0.24
CA VAL A 13 -21.98 12.56 -0.17
C VAL A 13 -20.74 12.97 0.67
N ALA A 14 -20.15 12.10 1.47
CA ALA A 14 -18.86 12.38 2.14
C ALA A 14 -18.17 11.07 2.58
N LEU A 15 -16.83 11.04 2.64
CA LEU A 15 -16.07 10.09 3.47
C LEU A 15 -15.10 10.89 4.32
N ALA A 16 -15.28 10.95 5.65
CA ALA A 16 -14.37 11.68 6.54
C ALA A 16 -13.50 10.72 7.37
N VAL A 17 -12.17 10.81 7.22
CA VAL A 17 -11.22 10.02 8.00
C VAL A 17 -10.30 10.85 8.87
N ALA A 18 -10.46 10.76 10.19
CA ALA A 18 -9.57 11.36 11.19
C ALA A 18 -8.52 10.34 11.66
N LEU A 19 -7.30 10.80 11.98
CA LEU A 19 -6.20 10.09 12.63
C LEU A 19 -5.72 10.93 13.83
N ALA A 20 -5.18 10.36 14.90
CA ALA A 20 -4.65 11.13 16.05
C ALA A 20 -3.53 10.35 16.77
N PRO A 21 -2.30 10.89 16.93
CA PRO A 21 -1.24 10.26 17.71
C PRO A 21 -1.33 10.59 19.22
N VAL A 22 -0.83 9.68 20.06
CA VAL A 22 -0.53 9.90 21.48
C VAL A 22 0.96 9.67 21.69
N GLY A 23 1.67 10.64 22.29
CA GLY A 23 3.13 10.60 22.43
C GLY A 23 3.63 9.88 23.69
N PRO A 24 4.83 9.27 23.68
CA PRO A 24 5.50 8.77 24.88
C PRO A 24 6.53 9.75 25.47
N GLN A 25 6.77 9.65 26.79
CA GLN A 25 7.79 10.40 27.52
C GLN A 25 9.20 9.77 27.40
N ARG A 26 10.22 10.64 27.50
CA ARG A 26 11.64 10.38 27.26
C ARG A 26 12.42 10.18 28.56
N GLN A 27 13.36 9.24 28.59
CA GLN A 27 14.52 9.25 29.51
C GLN A 27 15.80 8.83 28.77
N VAL A 28 16.95 9.34 29.23
CA VAL A 28 18.32 9.13 28.71
C VAL A 28 19.29 9.02 29.93
N PRO A 29 20.58 8.64 29.79
CA PRO A 29 21.12 7.28 29.88
C PRO A 29 22.14 7.08 31.03
N GLY A 30 22.59 5.84 31.26
CA GLY A 30 23.72 5.50 32.14
C GLY A 30 24.77 4.62 31.45
N ALA A 31 26.05 4.87 31.74
CA ALA A 31 27.22 4.39 31.02
C ALA A 31 27.78 3.01 31.46
N THR A 32 28.51 2.39 30.54
CA THR A 32 29.24 1.10 30.60
C THR A 32 30.56 1.17 31.39
N PRO A 33 31.12 0.02 31.80
CA PRO A 33 32.44 -0.35 31.24
C PRO A 33 32.71 -1.86 31.06
N GLY A 34 33.62 -2.18 30.11
CA GLY A 34 34.70 -3.18 30.34
C GLY A 34 34.66 -4.55 29.64
N ALA A 35 35.10 -4.57 28.37
CA ALA A 35 35.90 -5.57 27.62
C ALA A 35 35.99 -7.06 28.05
N THR A 36 35.88 -7.98 27.08
CA THR A 36 37.00 -8.86 26.63
C THR A 36 36.72 -9.44 25.23
N GLU A 37 37.71 -9.42 24.34
CA GLU A 37 37.59 -9.82 22.94
C GLU A 37 37.79 -11.34 22.78
N ALA A 38 36.79 -12.02 22.22
CA ALA A 38 36.77 -13.46 21.98
C ALA A 38 37.41 -13.79 20.60
N PRO A 39 37.91 -15.02 20.39
CA PRO A 39 38.57 -15.40 19.14
C PRO A 39 37.59 -15.35 17.96
N PRO A 40 38.06 -15.15 16.71
CA PRO A 40 37.19 -14.92 15.57
C PRO A 40 36.26 -16.11 15.34
N THR A 41 34.98 -15.88 15.63
CA THR A 41 33.86 -16.72 15.19
C THR A 41 33.94 -16.83 13.66
N PRO A 42 33.66 -18.01 13.07
CA PRO A 42 33.47 -18.12 11.63
C PRO A 42 32.52 -17.00 11.20
N VAL A 43 32.86 -16.24 10.15
CA VAL A 43 32.05 -15.13 9.66
C VAL A 43 30.64 -15.65 9.40
N GLU A 44 29.75 -15.42 10.36
CA GLU A 44 28.34 -15.72 10.22
C GLU A 44 27.89 -14.89 9.02
N ALA A 45 27.34 -15.55 7.99
CA ALA A 45 26.86 -14.85 6.81
C ALA A 45 25.92 -13.74 7.30
N GLN A 46 26.31 -12.48 7.10
CA GLN A 46 25.52 -11.35 7.56
C GLN A 46 24.16 -11.46 6.87
N ALA A 47 23.10 -11.64 7.66
CA ALA A 47 21.74 -11.70 7.14
C ALA A 47 21.11 -10.32 7.23
N ASP A 48 20.28 -9.98 6.24
CA ASP A 48 19.47 -8.78 6.33
C ASP A 48 18.52 -8.87 7.52
N LYS A 49 18.28 -7.73 8.16
CA LYS A 49 17.45 -7.66 9.36
C LYS A 49 16.50 -6.48 9.30
N ILE A 50 15.24 -6.74 9.62
CA ILE A 50 14.26 -5.71 9.94
C ILE A 50 14.47 -5.29 11.39
N ARG A 51 14.54 -3.98 11.62
CA ARG A 51 14.49 -3.37 12.95
C ARG A 51 13.28 -2.46 13.03
N GLU A 52 12.28 -2.89 13.78
CA GLU A 52 11.12 -2.07 14.11
C GLU A 52 11.52 -0.90 15.02
N ARG A 53 10.80 0.21 14.87
CA ARG A 53 10.83 1.40 15.72
C ARG A 53 9.66 1.33 16.69
N ASP A 54 9.59 2.32 17.58
CA ASP A 54 8.48 2.45 18.52
C ASP A 54 7.14 2.45 17.77
N PRO A 55 6.17 1.63 18.23
CA PRO A 55 4.89 1.52 17.55
C PRO A 55 4.11 2.84 17.61
N ILE A 56 3.34 3.09 16.56
CA ILE A 56 2.48 4.25 16.42
C ILE A 56 1.03 3.78 16.43
N GLU A 57 0.25 4.31 17.36
CA GLU A 57 -1.21 4.08 17.41
C GLU A 57 -1.93 5.15 16.60
N VAL A 58 -2.87 4.71 15.79
CA VAL A 58 -3.62 5.54 14.85
C VAL A 58 -5.10 5.16 14.93
N THR A 59 -5.99 6.12 15.17
CA THR A 59 -7.44 5.88 15.10
C THR A 59 -7.97 6.37 13.78
N VAL A 60 -8.38 5.48 12.87
CA VAL A 60 -9.02 5.76 11.58
C VAL A 60 -10.53 5.88 11.80
N ARG A 61 -11.10 7.07 11.69
CA ARG A 61 -12.57 7.24 11.62
C ARG A 61 -13.02 7.20 10.17
N GLN A 62 -14.22 6.76 9.85
CA GLN A 62 -14.74 6.81 8.48
C GLN A 62 -16.21 7.15 8.60
N ALA A 63 -16.69 8.10 7.80
CA ALA A 63 -18.08 8.54 7.87
C ALA A 63 -18.67 8.71 6.48
N ALA A 64 -19.70 7.94 6.13
CA ALA A 64 -20.40 8.02 4.86
C ALA A 64 -21.84 8.53 5.03
N LEU A 65 -22.21 9.60 4.31
CA LEU A 65 -23.61 10.04 4.22
C LEU A 65 -24.30 9.25 3.11
N ILE A 66 -25.34 8.53 3.51
CA ILE A 66 -26.14 7.67 2.65
C ILE A 66 -27.53 8.28 2.53
N GLU A 67 -28.01 8.44 1.30
CA GLU A 67 -29.31 9.06 0.99
C GLU A 67 -30.14 8.13 0.12
N ASN A 68 -31.42 7.97 0.48
CA ASN A 68 -32.45 7.42 -0.40
C ASN A 68 -33.23 8.56 -1.06
N PRO A 69 -32.95 8.92 -2.34
CA PRO A 69 -33.65 9.95 -3.08
C PRO A 69 -34.99 9.47 -3.67
N LEU A 70 -35.32 8.17 -3.55
CA LEU A 70 -36.53 7.60 -4.12
C LEU A 70 -37.74 7.90 -3.25
N ASN A 71 -38.93 7.76 -3.85
CA ASN A 71 -40.20 7.87 -3.14
C ASN A 71 -40.70 6.53 -2.58
N GLU A 72 -39.79 5.59 -2.34
CA GLU A 72 -40.07 4.26 -1.78
C GLU A 72 -38.95 3.84 -0.83
N SER A 73 -39.23 2.92 0.08
CA SER A 73 -38.20 2.36 0.96
C SER A 73 -37.24 1.46 0.19
N VAL A 74 -35.96 1.54 0.53
CA VAL A 74 -34.90 0.75 -0.10
C VAL A 74 -34.09 0.03 0.98
N THR A 75 -33.89 -1.27 0.80
CA THR A 75 -32.89 -2.06 1.53
C THR A 75 -31.65 -2.20 0.66
N GLY A 76 -30.48 -1.94 1.24
CA GLY A 76 -29.21 -1.99 0.53
C GLY A 76 -28.03 -2.28 1.43
N TYR A 77 -26.85 -2.32 0.80
CA TYR A 77 -25.59 -2.59 1.48
C TYR A 77 -24.61 -1.43 1.27
N VAL A 78 -23.93 -1.06 2.35
CA VAL A 78 -22.79 -0.14 2.33
C VAL A 78 -21.52 -0.94 2.57
N TYR A 79 -20.55 -0.75 1.69
CA TYR A 79 -19.24 -1.39 1.75
C TYR A 79 -18.18 -0.37 2.17
N MET A 80 -17.40 -0.68 3.21
CA MET A 80 -16.33 0.20 3.68
C MET A 80 -15.03 -0.56 3.85
N SER A 81 -13.92 -0.03 3.34
CA SER A 81 -12.60 -0.68 3.49
C SER A 81 -12.07 -0.54 4.91
N ILE A 82 -11.27 -1.52 5.35
CA ILE A 82 -10.53 -1.41 6.60
C ILE A 82 -9.04 -1.73 6.38
N PRO A 83 -8.12 -1.08 7.12
CA PRO A 83 -6.69 -1.39 7.05
C PRO A 83 -6.42 -2.89 7.25
N VAL A 84 -5.60 -3.47 6.38
CA VAL A 84 -5.25 -4.89 6.37
C VAL A 84 -4.28 -5.22 7.52
N ASN A 85 -4.41 -6.40 8.13
CA ASN A 85 -3.40 -6.91 9.07
C ASN A 85 -2.18 -7.45 8.31
N GLY A 86 -0.98 -7.14 8.79
CA GLY A 86 0.28 -7.61 8.21
C GLY A 86 1.41 -7.69 9.24
N SER A 87 2.63 -7.99 8.78
CA SER A 87 3.78 -8.19 9.67
C SER A 87 4.11 -6.98 10.56
N HIS A 88 3.82 -5.78 10.08
CA HIS A 88 4.16 -4.51 10.73
C HIS A 88 2.94 -3.62 10.98
N GLN A 89 1.73 -4.17 10.88
CA GLN A 89 0.48 -3.44 11.07
C GLN A 89 -0.58 -4.36 11.65
N GLU A 90 -1.23 -3.92 12.73
CA GLU A 90 -2.41 -4.56 13.30
C GLU A 90 -3.57 -3.55 13.28
N SER A 91 -4.76 -3.98 12.89
CA SER A 91 -5.97 -3.19 12.84
C SER A 91 -7.09 -3.89 13.60
N TYR A 92 -7.95 -3.11 14.23
CA TYR A 92 -9.09 -3.60 14.99
C TYR A 92 -10.28 -2.67 14.83
N LEU A 93 -11.43 -3.27 14.50
CA LEU A 93 -12.70 -2.57 14.41
C LEU A 93 -13.12 -2.15 15.82
N ALA A 94 -13.13 -0.86 16.09
CA ALA A 94 -13.44 -0.29 17.40
C ALA A 94 -14.92 0.09 17.53
N ASP A 95 -15.54 0.56 16.45
CA ASP A 95 -16.95 0.96 16.39
C ASP A 95 -17.48 0.82 14.96
N ALA A 96 -18.71 0.35 14.81
CA ALA A 96 -19.41 0.24 13.53
C ALA A 96 -20.92 0.09 13.78
N PRO A 97 -21.78 0.32 12.77
CA PRO A 97 -23.21 0.12 12.94
C PRO A 97 -23.55 -1.34 13.36
N PRO A 98 -24.64 -1.55 14.12
CA PRO A 98 -25.11 -2.88 14.46
C PRO A 98 -25.33 -3.75 13.21
N GLY A 99 -24.98 -5.03 13.30
CA GLY A 99 -25.12 -5.96 12.17
C GLY A 99 -24.01 -5.86 11.12
N THR A 100 -23.01 -4.99 11.30
CA THR A 100 -21.82 -4.94 10.42
C THR A 100 -21.10 -6.29 10.41
N THR A 101 -20.82 -6.81 9.22
CA THR A 101 -20.01 -8.02 9.03
C THR A 101 -18.68 -7.69 8.36
N VAL A 102 -17.64 -8.47 8.66
CA VAL A 102 -16.35 -8.38 7.96
C VAL A 102 -16.31 -9.49 6.92
N GLN A 103 -16.07 -9.12 5.67
CA GLN A 103 -15.83 -10.04 4.55
C GLN A 103 -14.43 -9.81 3.99
N VAL A 104 -13.99 -10.73 3.12
CA VAL A 104 -12.67 -10.70 2.48
C VAL A 104 -12.87 -10.88 0.98
N ASP A 105 -12.22 -10.03 0.18
CA ASP A 105 -12.27 -10.14 -1.27
C ASP A 105 -11.34 -11.25 -1.80
N ASP A 106 -11.38 -11.48 -3.11
CA ASP A 106 -10.57 -12.52 -3.77
C ASP A 106 -9.06 -12.25 -3.68
N GLU A 107 -8.64 -11.02 -3.34
CA GLU A 107 -7.26 -10.61 -3.15
C GLU A 107 -6.81 -10.70 -1.67
N GLY A 108 -7.71 -11.07 -0.76
CA GLY A 108 -7.43 -11.19 0.67
C GLY A 108 -7.61 -9.89 1.45
N ASN A 109 -8.19 -8.84 0.86
CA ASN A 109 -8.42 -7.58 1.56
C ASN A 109 -9.74 -7.64 2.35
N PRO A 110 -9.73 -7.29 3.64
CA PRO A 110 -10.95 -7.23 4.42
C PRO A 110 -11.73 -5.95 4.15
N TYR A 111 -13.07 -6.07 4.13
CA TYR A 111 -14.00 -4.95 4.04
C TYR A 111 -15.23 -5.20 4.91
N LEU A 112 -15.88 -4.12 5.31
CA LEU A 112 -17.13 -4.14 6.07
C LEU A 112 -18.31 -4.18 5.12
N VAL A 113 -19.32 -4.96 5.50
CA VAL A 113 -20.64 -4.99 4.85
C VAL A 113 -21.69 -4.62 5.87
N ILE A 114 -22.42 -3.55 5.56
CA ILE A 114 -23.41 -2.94 6.45
C ILE A 114 -24.75 -2.95 5.70
N GLU A 115 -25.67 -3.81 6.12
CA GLU A 115 -27.04 -3.82 5.62
C GLU A 115 -27.84 -2.70 6.26
N MET A 116 -28.67 -2.03 5.47
CA MET A 116 -29.52 -0.95 5.96
C MET A 116 -30.80 -0.82 5.14
N GLU A 117 -31.82 -0.28 5.79
CA GLU A 117 -33.09 0.12 5.17
C GLU A 117 -33.28 1.61 5.37
N LEU A 118 -33.63 2.31 4.30
CA LEU A 118 -33.92 3.75 4.30
C LEU A 118 -35.29 4.01 3.71
N GLY A 119 -36.11 4.79 4.41
CA GLY A 119 -37.39 5.26 3.91
C GLY A 119 -37.25 6.33 2.80
N PRO A 120 -38.37 6.72 2.16
CA PRO A 120 -38.38 7.74 1.13
C PRO A 120 -37.76 9.07 1.58
N GLY A 121 -36.75 9.57 0.85
CA GLY A 121 -36.06 10.83 1.18
C GLY A 121 -35.16 10.77 2.42
N GLU A 122 -35.01 9.61 3.07
CA GLU A 122 -34.23 9.46 4.28
C GLU A 122 -32.73 9.60 4.02
N ARG A 123 -32.01 10.17 5.00
CA ARG A 123 -30.56 10.32 4.99
C ARG A 123 -29.99 9.87 6.32
N THR A 124 -28.94 9.06 6.28
CA THR A 124 -28.27 8.58 7.49
C THR A 124 -26.75 8.59 7.34
N TRP A 125 -26.05 8.77 8.46
CA TRP A 125 -24.60 8.64 8.51
C TRP A 125 -24.20 7.23 8.94
N VAL A 126 -23.38 6.59 8.12
CA VAL A 126 -22.64 5.39 8.48
C VAL A 126 -21.30 5.81 9.06
N ASN A 127 -21.04 5.48 10.31
CA ASN A 127 -19.77 5.80 10.97
C ASN A 127 -19.06 4.52 11.37
N VAL A 128 -17.78 4.43 11.04
CA VAL A 128 -16.89 3.33 11.39
C VAL A 128 -15.64 3.89 12.05
N THR A 129 -15.21 3.29 13.15
CA THR A 129 -13.91 3.59 13.76
C THR A 129 -13.07 2.33 13.77
N VAL A 130 -11.90 2.40 13.15
CA VAL A 130 -10.86 1.38 13.22
C VAL A 130 -9.69 1.97 13.98
N LYS A 131 -9.05 1.18 14.83
CA LYS A 131 -7.79 1.56 15.44
C LYS A 131 -6.69 0.68 14.84
N VAL A 132 -5.53 1.27 14.62
CA VAL A 132 -4.42 0.69 13.88
C VAL A 132 -3.15 0.92 14.67
N ARG A 133 -2.43 -0.15 14.93
CA ARG A 133 -1.11 -0.15 15.50
C ARG A 133 -0.09 -0.42 14.40
N LEU A 134 0.71 0.58 14.08
CA LEU A 134 1.79 0.51 13.11
C LEU A 134 3.11 0.22 13.83
N ARG A 135 3.97 -0.59 13.21
CA ARG A 135 5.35 -0.83 13.64
C ARG A 135 6.30 -0.39 12.54
N PRO A 136 6.62 0.93 12.45
CA PRO A 136 7.52 1.41 11.42
C PRO A 136 8.86 0.68 11.51
N TYR A 137 9.51 0.41 10.39
CA TYR A 137 10.73 -0.38 10.41
C TYR A 137 11.81 0.20 9.50
N VAL A 138 13.03 -0.26 9.72
CA VAL A 138 14.17 -0.06 8.82
C VAL A 138 14.79 -1.40 8.52
N VAL A 139 15.23 -1.59 7.27
CA VAL A 139 15.96 -2.79 6.85
C VAL A 139 17.45 -2.49 6.84
N SER A 140 18.24 -3.36 7.48
CA SER A 140 19.70 -3.38 7.34
C SER A 140 20.09 -4.35 6.24
N TRP A 141 20.49 -3.82 5.09
CA TRP A 141 20.90 -4.60 3.91
C TRP A 141 22.38 -4.95 3.99
N VAL A 142 22.71 -6.07 4.63
CA VAL A 142 24.09 -6.50 4.92
C VAL A 142 24.44 -7.84 4.27
N ALA A 143 23.45 -8.58 3.78
CA ALA A 143 23.69 -9.81 3.04
C ALA A 143 24.41 -9.54 1.72
N SER A 144 25.44 -10.33 1.46
CA SER A 144 26.22 -10.30 0.22
C SER A 144 25.45 -10.90 -0.96
N ARG A 145 24.52 -11.81 -0.69
CA ARG A 145 23.59 -12.38 -1.68
C ARG A 145 22.29 -12.85 -1.01
N ARG A 146 21.15 -12.58 -1.63
CA ARG A 146 19.83 -13.07 -1.19
C ARG A 146 19.36 -14.26 -2.01
N GLN A 147 18.52 -15.07 -1.39
CA GLN A 147 17.86 -16.18 -2.06
C GLN A 147 16.62 -15.69 -2.79
N TRP A 148 16.34 -16.31 -3.93
CA TRP A 148 15.06 -16.13 -4.61
C TRP A 148 13.92 -16.71 -3.77
N PRO A 149 12.73 -16.07 -3.76
CA PRO A 149 11.60 -16.55 -2.97
C PRO A 149 11.10 -17.95 -3.36
N PRO A 150 10.43 -18.65 -2.43
CA PRO A 150 9.85 -19.96 -2.68
C PRO A 150 8.89 -19.97 -3.88
N LEU A 151 8.90 -21.07 -4.65
CA LEU A 151 8.13 -21.19 -5.90
C LEU A 151 6.63 -20.91 -5.72
N ASN A 152 6.02 -21.33 -4.61
CA ASN A 152 4.61 -21.09 -4.34
C ASN A 152 4.27 -19.60 -4.22
N VAL A 153 5.13 -18.81 -3.56
CA VAL A 153 4.98 -17.35 -3.46
C VAL A 153 5.23 -16.72 -4.83
N THR A 154 6.30 -17.14 -5.51
CA THR A 154 6.67 -16.64 -6.83
C THR A 154 5.55 -16.86 -7.84
N THR A 155 5.00 -18.07 -7.99
CA THR A 155 3.93 -18.35 -8.94
C THR A 155 2.67 -17.53 -8.67
N LEU A 156 2.34 -17.25 -7.41
CA LEU A 156 1.15 -16.48 -7.04
C LEU A 156 1.31 -14.98 -7.38
N TYR A 157 2.50 -14.41 -7.19
CA TYR A 157 2.72 -12.96 -7.22
C TYR A 157 3.57 -12.48 -8.41
N THR A 158 3.86 -13.31 -9.41
CA THR A 158 4.52 -12.89 -10.67
C THR A 158 3.63 -13.03 -11.90
N GLY A 159 2.41 -13.52 -11.74
CA GLY A 159 1.44 -13.66 -12.82
C GLY A 159 0.94 -12.31 -13.38
N ARG A 160 0.38 -12.38 -14.58
CA ARG A 160 -0.33 -11.26 -15.23
C ARG A 160 -1.63 -10.92 -14.51
N THR A 161 -1.97 -9.64 -14.49
CA THR A 161 -3.31 -9.14 -14.13
C THR A 161 -3.79 -8.12 -15.17
N THR A 162 -4.95 -7.52 -14.94
CA THR A 162 -5.48 -6.42 -15.77
C THR A 162 -4.56 -5.20 -15.81
N PHE A 163 -3.87 -4.89 -14.70
CA PHE A 163 -3.02 -3.69 -14.59
C PHE A 163 -1.52 -4.00 -14.67
N TRP A 164 -1.14 -5.28 -14.65
CA TRP A 164 0.25 -5.73 -14.70
C TRP A 164 0.40 -6.79 -15.80
N ASP A 165 0.64 -6.34 -17.04
CA ASP A 165 0.80 -7.27 -18.17
C ASP A 165 2.26 -7.76 -18.29
N THR A 166 2.53 -8.90 -17.65
CA THR A 166 3.87 -9.51 -17.66
C THR A 166 4.23 -10.18 -19.00
N TYR A 167 3.31 -10.20 -19.96
CA TYR A 167 3.57 -10.66 -21.34
C TYR A 167 3.86 -9.51 -22.31
N ASN A 168 3.77 -8.25 -21.88
CA ASN A 168 4.12 -7.12 -22.74
C ASN A 168 5.62 -7.13 -23.07
N GLU A 169 5.96 -7.42 -24.33
CA GLU A 169 7.35 -7.57 -24.77
C GLU A 169 8.21 -6.31 -24.60
N THR A 170 7.60 -5.12 -24.69
CA THR A 170 8.31 -3.87 -24.41
C THR A 170 8.71 -3.80 -22.95
N LEU A 171 7.79 -4.11 -22.03
CA LEU A 171 8.08 -4.14 -20.59
C LEU A 171 9.04 -5.27 -20.23
N ARG A 172 8.97 -6.41 -20.92
CA ARG A 172 9.91 -7.52 -20.72
C ARG A 172 11.34 -7.11 -21.06
N ARG A 173 11.55 -6.55 -22.26
CA ARG A 173 12.86 -6.03 -22.67
C ARG A 173 13.37 -4.98 -21.69
N LEU A 174 12.51 -4.01 -21.34
CA LEU A 174 12.86 -2.97 -20.37
C LEU A 174 13.31 -3.56 -19.02
N ALA A 175 12.58 -4.54 -18.47
CA ALA A 175 12.93 -5.15 -17.20
C ALA A 175 14.29 -5.86 -17.25
N TYR A 176 14.54 -6.66 -18.29
CA TYR A 176 15.83 -7.35 -18.47
C TYR A 176 16.98 -6.37 -18.76
N ASP A 177 16.73 -5.28 -19.50
CA ASP A 177 17.73 -4.25 -19.76
C ASP A 177 18.13 -3.51 -18.47
N ILE A 178 17.17 -3.23 -17.58
CA ILE A 178 17.45 -2.59 -16.27
C ILE A 178 18.19 -3.54 -15.33
N ALA A 179 17.79 -4.81 -15.28
CA ALA A 179 18.41 -5.80 -14.39
C ALA A 179 19.81 -6.24 -14.88
N GLY A 180 20.05 -6.21 -16.19
CA GLY A 180 21.31 -6.67 -16.77
C GLY A 180 21.62 -8.11 -16.41
N SER A 181 22.77 -8.34 -15.78
CA SER A 181 23.22 -9.66 -15.32
C SER A 181 23.04 -9.89 -13.83
N ASP A 182 22.32 -9.01 -13.12
CA ASP A 182 22.10 -9.17 -11.68
C ASP A 182 21.24 -10.41 -11.40
N ASP A 183 21.65 -11.20 -10.40
CA ASP A 183 20.96 -12.41 -9.92
C ASP A 183 20.75 -12.36 -8.40
N ASP A 184 20.62 -11.15 -7.86
CA ASP A 184 20.20 -10.90 -6.48
C ASP A 184 18.89 -10.12 -6.53
N PRO A 185 17.80 -10.64 -5.93
CA PRO A 185 16.48 -10.01 -6.02
C PRO A 185 16.43 -8.60 -5.41
N TYR A 186 17.24 -8.30 -4.39
CA TYR A 186 17.33 -6.95 -3.84
C TYR A 186 18.06 -6.00 -4.78
N LEU A 187 19.15 -6.43 -5.42
CA LEU A 187 19.86 -5.60 -6.40
C LEU A 187 18.97 -5.29 -7.60
N ILE A 188 18.24 -6.29 -8.10
CA ILE A 188 17.22 -6.12 -9.14
C ILE A 188 16.18 -5.08 -8.71
N VAL A 189 15.57 -5.25 -7.53
CA VAL A 189 14.59 -4.30 -6.98
C VAL A 189 15.15 -2.89 -6.89
N LYS A 190 16.39 -2.75 -6.44
CA LYS A 190 17.07 -1.45 -6.33
C LYS A 190 17.30 -0.81 -7.70
N SER A 191 17.73 -1.58 -8.69
CA SER A 191 17.93 -1.11 -10.07
C SER A 191 16.61 -0.67 -10.71
N LEU A 192 15.53 -1.44 -10.51
CA LEU A 192 14.19 -1.07 -10.95
C LEU A 192 13.71 0.23 -10.28
N ALA A 193 13.82 0.34 -8.96
CA ALA A 193 13.39 1.52 -8.22
C ALA A 193 14.15 2.79 -8.66
N HIS A 194 15.46 2.64 -8.89
CA HIS A 194 16.29 3.73 -9.39
C HIS A 194 15.91 4.12 -10.83
N TRP A 195 15.64 3.15 -11.71
CA TRP A 195 15.19 3.45 -13.07
C TRP A 195 13.84 4.16 -13.08
N VAL A 196 12.85 3.62 -12.37
CA VAL A 196 11.48 4.17 -12.33
C VAL A 196 11.48 5.60 -11.79
N SER A 197 12.12 5.86 -10.65
CA SER A 197 12.20 7.22 -10.08
C SER A 197 13.00 8.19 -10.94
N GLY A 198 14.04 7.72 -11.65
CA GLY A 198 14.82 8.53 -12.58
C GLY A 198 14.17 8.82 -13.94
N HIS A 199 13.12 8.07 -14.31
CA HIS A 199 12.44 8.15 -15.61
C HIS A 199 10.95 8.44 -15.44
N LEU A 200 10.61 9.35 -14.53
CA LEU A 200 9.23 9.66 -14.16
C LEU A 200 8.77 11.03 -14.66
N ASP A 201 7.61 11.05 -15.32
CA ASP A 201 6.81 12.24 -15.63
C ASP A 201 5.53 12.19 -14.76
N TYR A 202 5.64 12.72 -13.54
CA TYR A 202 4.58 12.61 -12.54
C TYR A 202 3.38 13.50 -12.88
N ASN A 203 2.21 12.88 -13.03
CA ASN A 203 0.96 13.55 -13.39
C ASN A 203 -0.20 12.95 -12.60
N VAL A 204 -0.86 13.76 -11.76
CA VAL A 204 -2.02 13.32 -10.96
C VAL A 204 -3.14 12.86 -11.89
N ARG A 205 -3.69 11.66 -11.64
CA ARG A 205 -4.77 11.07 -12.42
C ARG A 205 -5.98 10.76 -11.55
N PHE A 206 -7.11 10.54 -12.22
CA PHE A 206 -8.36 10.07 -11.59
C PHE A 206 -8.82 8.72 -12.17
N ASP A 207 -8.03 8.18 -13.09
CA ASP A 207 -8.18 6.88 -13.75
C ASP A 207 -6.88 6.10 -13.60
N ARG A 208 -6.98 4.77 -13.44
CA ARG A 208 -5.82 3.87 -13.35
C ARG A 208 -5.46 3.33 -14.73
N LEU A 209 -4.28 3.68 -15.23
CA LEU A 209 -3.83 3.28 -16.58
C LEU A 209 -3.33 1.83 -16.64
N GLY A 210 -2.70 1.35 -15.57
CA GLY A 210 -1.90 0.12 -15.58
C GLY A 210 -0.56 0.27 -16.31
N SER A 211 0.28 -0.74 -16.19
CA SER A 211 1.68 -0.73 -16.65
C SER A 211 1.85 -0.36 -18.12
N ASP A 212 0.99 -0.92 -18.97
CA ASP A 212 1.14 -0.86 -20.43
C ASP A 212 0.89 0.53 -20.99
N SER A 213 -0.03 1.27 -20.36
CA SER A 213 -0.38 2.63 -20.77
C SER A 213 0.41 3.70 -20.01
N ALA A 214 0.96 3.34 -18.85
CA ALA A 214 1.82 4.18 -18.04
C ALA A 214 3.25 4.29 -18.59
N VAL A 215 3.80 3.22 -19.20
CA VAL A 215 5.10 3.30 -19.87
C VAL A 215 4.95 3.89 -21.27
N ARG A 216 5.64 4.99 -21.54
CA ARG A 216 5.54 5.75 -22.79
C ARG A 216 6.89 5.99 -23.43
N GLN A 217 6.90 6.17 -24.74
CA GLN A 217 8.09 6.54 -25.50
C GLN A 217 8.27 8.06 -25.51
N GLY A 218 9.36 8.53 -24.92
CA GLY A 218 9.81 9.92 -24.97
C GLY A 218 10.92 10.13 -26.00
N ARG A 219 11.50 11.34 -26.00
CA ARG A 219 12.61 11.69 -26.91
C ARG A 219 13.93 10.97 -26.57
N THR A 220 14.14 10.68 -25.29
CA THR A 220 15.39 10.10 -24.75
C THR A 220 15.28 8.64 -24.36
N GLY A 221 14.10 8.03 -24.50
CA GLY A 221 13.85 6.65 -24.08
C GLY A 221 12.44 6.45 -23.55
N LEU A 222 12.21 5.27 -22.97
CA LEU A 222 10.98 4.97 -22.24
C LEU A 222 10.96 5.74 -20.91
N TYR A 223 9.76 6.12 -20.49
CA TYR A 223 9.53 6.78 -19.21
C TYR A 223 8.18 6.35 -18.64
N VAL A 224 8.00 6.54 -17.33
CA VAL A 224 6.75 6.29 -16.61
C VAL A 224 5.94 7.57 -16.54
N TYR A 225 4.68 7.50 -16.94
CA TYR A 225 3.72 8.60 -16.91
C TYR A 225 2.53 8.24 -16.02
N GLY A 226 2.24 9.09 -15.03
CA GLY A 226 1.09 8.94 -14.15
C GLY A 226 1.40 9.33 -12.72
N ASP A 227 0.55 8.90 -11.78
CA ASP A 227 0.73 9.20 -10.36
C ASP A 227 1.27 8.00 -9.57
N CYS A 228 1.22 8.05 -8.24
CA CYS A 228 1.67 6.98 -7.36
C CYS A 228 1.12 5.60 -7.76
N THR A 229 -0.09 5.53 -8.31
CA THR A 229 -0.70 4.29 -8.77
C THR A 229 0.02 3.72 -9.98
N GLU A 230 0.25 4.52 -11.03
CA GLU A 230 0.96 4.09 -12.23
C GLU A 230 2.42 3.77 -11.95
N VAL A 231 3.08 4.57 -11.11
CA VAL A 231 4.45 4.32 -10.68
C VAL A 231 4.56 2.95 -9.99
N ALA A 232 3.64 2.67 -9.07
CA ALA A 232 3.62 1.39 -8.38
C ALA A 232 3.32 0.22 -9.34
N ASP A 233 2.37 0.40 -10.26
CA ASP A 233 2.00 -0.62 -11.24
C ASP A 233 3.12 -0.97 -12.21
N VAL A 234 3.85 0.03 -12.72
CA VAL A 234 5.00 -0.20 -13.59
C VAL A 234 6.09 -0.95 -12.83
N PHE A 235 6.47 -0.47 -11.63
CA PHE A 235 7.48 -1.15 -10.84
C PHE A 235 7.09 -2.61 -10.55
N VAL A 236 5.86 -2.85 -10.09
CA VAL A 236 5.35 -4.20 -9.81
C VAL A 236 5.46 -5.07 -11.05
N THR A 237 5.02 -4.58 -12.21
CA THR A 237 5.06 -5.35 -13.46
C THR A 237 6.48 -5.73 -13.86
N LEU A 238 7.44 -4.79 -13.79
CA LEU A 238 8.85 -5.07 -14.10
C LEU A 238 9.46 -6.07 -13.11
N ALA A 239 9.16 -5.94 -11.82
CA ALA A 239 9.60 -6.89 -10.80
C ALA A 239 9.03 -8.30 -11.05
N ARG A 240 7.75 -8.40 -11.39
CA ARG A 240 7.08 -9.67 -11.71
C ARG A 240 7.69 -10.36 -12.93
N ILE A 241 7.99 -9.61 -13.98
CA ILE A 241 8.65 -10.11 -15.20
C ILE A 241 9.98 -10.80 -14.87
N LEU A 242 10.72 -10.25 -13.91
CA LEU A 242 12.02 -10.77 -13.47
C LEU A 242 11.91 -11.85 -12.40
N GLY A 243 10.70 -12.29 -12.06
CA GLY A 243 10.47 -13.34 -11.07
C GLY A 243 10.47 -12.86 -9.62
N VAL A 244 10.55 -11.55 -9.36
CA VAL A 244 10.43 -11.01 -8.00
C VAL A 244 8.93 -10.92 -7.65
N PRO A 245 8.45 -11.66 -6.62
CA PRO A 245 7.06 -11.59 -6.20
C PRO A 245 6.75 -10.18 -5.69
N SER A 246 5.73 -9.54 -6.24
CA SER A 246 5.42 -8.14 -5.94
C SER A 246 3.93 -7.84 -6.00
N ARG A 247 3.49 -6.80 -5.27
CA ARG A 247 2.10 -6.32 -5.23
C ARG A 247 2.07 -4.82 -4.97
N THR A 248 0.95 -4.16 -5.25
CA THR A 248 0.73 -2.79 -4.79
C THR A 248 0.03 -2.79 -3.43
N ALA A 249 0.48 -1.90 -2.54
CA ALA A 249 -0.18 -1.60 -1.29
C ALA A 249 -0.87 -0.24 -1.41
N TYR A 250 -2.14 -0.20 -1.01
CA TYR A 250 -2.93 1.03 -0.94
C TYR A 250 -3.05 1.44 0.51
N GLY A 251 -2.78 2.71 0.79
CA GLY A 251 -2.87 3.22 2.13
C GLY A 251 -2.92 4.72 2.19
N VAL A 252 -2.51 5.23 3.34
CA VAL A 252 -2.57 6.64 3.67
C VAL A 252 -1.18 7.06 4.09
N MET A 253 -0.69 8.15 3.52
CA MET A 253 0.60 8.70 3.88
C MET A 253 0.46 9.99 4.67
N ARG A 254 1.33 10.13 5.67
CA ARG A 254 1.38 11.31 6.52
C ARG A 254 2.26 12.40 5.91
N LEU A 255 1.67 13.33 5.16
CA LEU A 255 2.39 14.41 4.45
C LEU A 255 2.95 15.55 5.33
N ARG A 256 2.48 15.69 6.57
CA ARG A 256 2.83 16.79 7.50
C ARG A 256 2.99 16.27 8.93
N PRO A 257 3.39 17.07 9.92
CA PRO A 257 3.33 16.70 11.33
C PRO A 257 1.99 17.13 11.98
N SER A 258 0.85 16.93 11.29
CA SER A 258 -0.45 17.18 11.89
C SER A 258 -0.87 16.02 12.78
N ALA A 259 -1.57 16.33 13.87
CA ALA A 259 -2.19 15.30 14.69
C ALA A 259 -3.35 14.65 13.93
N THR A 260 -4.13 15.43 13.18
CA THR A 260 -5.33 14.98 12.47
C THR A 260 -5.27 15.35 11.01
N TYR A 261 -5.75 14.43 10.17
CA TYR A 261 -5.91 14.59 8.73
C TYR A 261 -7.37 14.40 8.39
N TRP A 262 -7.87 15.03 7.33
CA TRP A 262 -9.21 14.80 6.80
C TRP A 262 -9.20 14.54 5.29
N ALA A 263 -9.69 13.39 4.86
CA ALA A 263 -10.06 13.17 3.47
C ALA A 263 -11.52 13.58 3.31
N ASN A 264 -11.84 14.16 2.16
CA ASN A 264 -13.21 14.15 1.66
C ASN A 264 -13.18 13.50 0.27
N LEU A 265 -13.55 12.22 0.19
CA LEU A 265 -13.53 11.49 -1.08
C LEU A 265 -14.64 11.92 -2.06
N THR A 266 -15.49 12.88 -1.69
CA THR A 266 -16.51 13.46 -2.60
C THR A 266 -16.13 14.84 -3.13
N SER A 267 -15.05 15.44 -2.63
CA SER A 267 -14.48 16.67 -3.19
C SER A 267 -13.20 16.39 -3.96
N HIS A 268 -12.95 17.18 -5.00
CA HIS A 268 -11.66 17.19 -5.69
C HIS A 268 -10.63 18.10 -4.98
N ASP A 269 -10.90 18.49 -3.74
CA ASP A 269 -10.07 19.43 -2.95
C ASP A 269 -9.27 18.65 -1.90
N TYR A 270 -8.21 17.98 -2.34
CA TYR A 270 -7.35 17.10 -1.53
C TYR A 270 -6.27 17.87 -0.74
N ARG A 271 -6.66 18.95 -0.05
CA ARG A 271 -5.72 19.87 0.62
C ARG A 271 -4.97 19.29 1.81
N GLU A 272 -5.47 18.21 2.43
CA GLU A 272 -4.90 17.65 3.67
C GLU A 272 -4.59 16.15 3.61
N TRP A 273 -5.25 15.37 2.75
CA TRP A 273 -4.99 13.94 2.53
C TRP A 273 -4.40 13.69 1.15
N THR A 274 -3.47 12.75 1.06
CA THR A 274 -3.27 11.98 -0.17
C THR A 274 -3.39 10.51 0.20
N GLY A 275 -4.31 9.79 -0.48
CA GLY A 275 -4.12 8.36 -0.61
C GLY A 275 -2.74 8.13 -1.23
N HIS A 276 -2.10 7.03 -0.85
CA HIS A 276 -0.79 6.69 -1.39
C HIS A 276 -0.76 5.24 -1.80
N VAL A 277 -0.05 4.98 -2.89
CA VAL A 277 0.12 3.64 -3.45
C VAL A 277 1.61 3.42 -3.62
N TRP A 278 2.11 2.32 -3.06
CA TRP A 278 3.51 1.94 -3.17
C TRP A 278 3.63 0.45 -3.46
N PRO A 279 4.70 0.01 -4.14
CA PRO A 279 4.99 -1.40 -4.28
C PRO A 279 5.45 -2.06 -2.98
N GLN A 280 5.11 -3.34 -2.85
CA GLN A 280 5.76 -4.26 -1.93
C GLN A 280 6.39 -5.41 -2.72
N VAL A 281 7.57 -5.85 -2.28
CA VAL A 281 8.27 -7.02 -2.84
C VAL A 281 8.52 -8.05 -1.76
N TYR A 282 8.56 -9.31 -2.14
CA TYR A 282 8.88 -10.40 -1.21
C TYR A 282 10.38 -10.73 -1.26
N ILE A 283 11.09 -10.54 -0.15
CA ILE A 283 12.53 -10.83 -0.02
C ILE A 283 12.74 -11.75 1.18
N GLU A 284 13.37 -12.91 0.98
CA GLU A 284 13.70 -13.84 2.06
C GLU A 284 14.92 -13.36 2.88
N PRO A 285 14.95 -13.55 4.22
CA PRO A 285 13.88 -14.08 5.08
C PRO A 285 12.93 -12.99 5.63
N LEU A 286 12.94 -11.81 5.04
CA LEU A 286 12.25 -10.62 5.56
C LEU A 286 10.73 -10.66 5.30
N GLY A 287 10.30 -11.37 4.26
CA GLY A 287 8.91 -11.37 3.80
C GLY A 287 8.61 -10.14 2.92
N TRP A 288 7.43 -9.56 3.09
CA TRP A 288 7.01 -8.37 2.33
C TRP A 288 7.74 -7.11 2.83
N VAL A 289 8.42 -6.43 1.90
CA VAL A 289 9.17 -5.20 2.13
C VAL A 289 8.60 -4.09 1.25
N ASP A 290 8.35 -2.94 1.85
CA ASP A 290 7.88 -1.75 1.15
C ASP A 290 9.00 -1.15 0.28
N VAL A 291 8.65 -0.76 -0.94
CA VAL A 291 9.55 -0.04 -1.87
C VAL A 291 8.95 1.33 -2.13
N GLU A 292 9.39 2.31 -1.36
CA GLU A 292 9.00 3.71 -1.58
C GLU A 292 9.98 4.38 -2.55
N MET A 293 9.45 5.05 -3.57
CA MET A 293 10.23 5.66 -4.67
C MET A 293 9.94 7.15 -4.85
N LEU A 294 8.82 7.63 -4.31
CA LEU A 294 8.32 8.98 -4.53
C LEU A 294 8.57 9.88 -3.33
N GLU A 295 8.63 9.31 -2.14
CA GLU A 295 8.59 10.05 -0.87
C GLU A 295 9.74 9.60 0.04
N GLY A 296 10.58 10.55 0.48
CA GLY A 296 11.83 10.30 1.22
C GLY A 296 11.88 10.95 2.59
#